data_AF-A0A0S6U587-F1
#
_entry.id   AF-A0A0S6U587-F1
#
_cell.length_a   1.000
_cell.length_b   1.000
_cell.length_c   1.000
_cell.angle_alpha   90.00
_cell.angle_beta   90.00
_cell.angle_gamma   90.00
#
_symmetry.space_group_name_H-M   'P 1'
#
loop_
_entity.id
_entity.type
_entity.pdbx_description
1 polymer ?
#
loop_
_entity_poly.entity_id
_entity_poly.type
_entity_poly.pdbx_seq_one_letter_code
_entity_poly.pdbx_strand_id
1 'polypeptide(L)'
;MSIANSNNTDLYVSIHANSFNGLAYGTETYYYNGSAKGKEAAEAVQKELINAIGLYDRGAKTAGYYVLKNTISPSILVELGFIDNRNEEILLNSDWFQQKCAEAIAKGILGTSFM
;
A
#
# COMPACT_ATOMS: atom_id res chain seq x y z
N MET A 1 -4.67 16.08 2.34
CA MET A 1 -4.16 15.72 3.68
C MET A 1 -4.88 16.38 4.85
N SER A 2 -5.78 17.35 4.64
CA SER A 2 -6.49 18.03 5.74
C SER A 2 -7.18 17.06 6.70
N ILE A 3 -7.87 16.03 6.20
CA ILE A 3 -8.60 15.07 7.04
C ILE A 3 -7.64 14.21 7.88
N ALA A 4 -6.55 13.72 7.30
CA ALA A 4 -5.56 12.93 8.04
C ALA A 4 -4.86 13.78 9.09
N ASN A 5 -4.40 14.99 8.72
CA ASN A 5 -3.65 15.86 9.62
C ASN A 5 -4.53 16.51 10.71
N SER A 6 -5.85 16.60 10.50
CA SER A 6 -6.78 17.07 11.54
C SER A 6 -7.13 15.99 12.56
N ASN A 7 -6.81 14.73 12.26
CA ASN A 7 -7.03 13.59 13.13
C ASN A 7 -5.69 13.15 13.73
N ASN A 8 -5.66 12.79 15.01
CA ASN A 8 -4.44 12.30 15.66
C ASN A 8 -4.21 10.82 15.28
N THR A 9 -3.93 10.55 14.01
CA THR A 9 -3.77 9.17 13.48
C THR A 9 -2.35 8.65 13.67
N ASP A 10 -2.21 7.38 14.06
CA ASP A 10 -0.90 6.72 14.20
C ASP A 10 -0.28 6.32 12.84
N LEU A 11 -1.12 6.06 11.83
CA LEU A 11 -0.71 5.76 10.46
C LEU A 11 -1.77 6.24 9.46
N TYR A 12 -1.31 6.82 8.35
CA TYR A 12 -2.12 7.10 7.16
C TYR A 12 -1.84 6.08 6.06
N VAL A 13 -2.89 5.53 5.46
CA VAL A 13 -2.78 4.55 4.36
C VAL A 13 -3.57 5.05 3.15
N SER A 14 -2.89 5.24 2.03
CA SER A 14 -3.52 5.53 0.73
C SER A 14 -3.59 4.24 -0.09
N ILE A 15 -4.76 3.87 -0.60
CA ILE A 15 -4.95 2.65 -1.39
C ILE A 15 -5.19 3.03 -2.85
N HIS A 16 -4.42 2.44 -3.76
CA HIS A 16 -4.38 2.77 -5.18
C HIS A 16 -4.33 1.49 -6.04
N ALA A 17 -4.60 1.68 -7.34
CA ALA A 17 -4.30 0.73 -8.40
C ALA A 17 -3.44 1.44 -9.45
N ASN A 18 -2.35 0.80 -9.85
CA ASN A 18 -1.31 1.36 -10.70
C ASN A 18 -1.74 1.33 -12.16
N SER A 19 -1.02 2.04 -13.03
CA SER A 19 -1.13 1.94 -14.48
C SER A 19 0.20 2.34 -15.12
N PHE A 20 0.57 1.68 -16.22
CA PHE A 20 1.78 2.03 -16.96
C PHE A 20 1.65 1.81 -18.48
N ASN A 21 1.66 0.55 -18.94
CA ASN A 21 1.71 0.20 -20.36
C ASN A 21 0.87 -1.05 -20.71
N GLY A 22 0.01 -1.48 -19.80
CA GLY A 22 -0.79 -2.71 -19.91
C GLY A 22 -0.04 -4.04 -19.82
N LEU A 23 1.29 -4.02 -19.66
CA LEU A 23 2.12 -5.22 -19.47
C LEU A 23 2.74 -5.31 -18.07
N ALA A 24 2.95 -4.18 -17.40
CA ALA A 24 3.41 -4.16 -16.02
C ALA A 24 2.42 -4.90 -15.09
N TYR A 25 2.93 -5.51 -14.03
CA TYR A 25 2.17 -6.30 -13.09
C TYR A 25 2.87 -6.33 -11.73
N GLY A 26 2.14 -6.73 -10.69
CA GLY A 26 2.59 -6.89 -9.32
C GLY A 26 2.10 -5.78 -8.39
N THR A 27 2.32 -5.99 -7.09
CA THR A 27 1.95 -5.04 -6.03
C THR A 27 3.19 -4.39 -5.41
N GLU A 28 3.08 -3.13 -5.02
CA GLU A 28 4.14 -2.36 -4.33
C GLU A 28 3.57 -1.43 -3.27
N THR A 29 4.39 -1.12 -2.27
CA THR A 29 4.03 -0.19 -1.20
C THR A 29 5.08 0.90 -1.07
N TYR A 30 4.65 2.15 -1.02
CA TYR A 30 5.51 3.32 -0.94
C TYR A 30 5.45 3.97 0.43
N TYR A 31 6.57 4.54 0.86
CA TYR A 31 6.68 5.38 2.06
C TYR A 31 7.54 6.62 1.77
N TYR A 32 7.46 7.64 2.63
CA TYR A 32 8.28 8.84 2.48
C TYR A 32 9.73 8.59 2.94
N ASN A 33 10.70 9.08 2.18
CA ASN A 33 12.12 8.94 2.51
C ASN A 33 12.43 9.53 3.89
N GLY A 34 13.18 8.80 4.72
CA GLY A 34 13.51 9.19 6.10
C GLY A 34 12.44 8.84 7.14
N SER A 35 11.27 8.34 6.75
CA SER A 35 10.25 7.87 7.70
C SER A 35 10.53 6.42 8.14
N ALA A 36 11.13 6.23 9.32
CA ALA A 36 11.40 4.90 9.87
C ALA A 36 10.11 4.09 10.11
N LYS A 37 9.09 4.70 10.71
CA LYS A 37 7.77 4.08 10.93
C LYS A 37 7.03 3.82 9.61
N GLY A 38 7.14 4.73 8.64
CA GLY A 38 6.58 4.52 7.30
C GLY A 38 7.23 3.34 6.58
N LYS A 39 8.55 3.20 6.69
CA LYS A 39 9.30 2.05 6.16
C LYS A 39 8.82 0.74 6.78
N GLU A 40 8.76 0.68 8.11
CA GLU A 40 8.31 -0.50 8.84
C GLU A 40 6.89 -0.92 8.43
N ALA A 41 5.94 0.02 8.37
CA ALA A 41 4.58 -0.25 7.92
C ALA A 41 4.54 -0.72 6.45
N ALA A 42 5.31 -0.07 5.56
CA ALA A 42 5.33 -0.43 4.15
C ALA A 42 5.88 -1.85 3.93
N GLU A 43 6.95 -2.21 4.62
CA GLU A 43 7.55 -3.56 4.56
C GLU A 43 6.62 -4.62 5.14
N ALA A 44 5.97 -4.34 6.27
CA ALA A 44 5.01 -5.26 6.90
C ALA A 44 3.77 -5.49 6.02
N VAL A 45 3.17 -4.42 5.49
CA VAL A 45 2.00 -4.49 4.61
C VAL A 45 2.35 -5.18 3.29
N GLN A 46 3.49 -4.84 2.67
CA GLN A 46 3.95 -5.50 1.44
C GLN A 46 4.08 -7.00 1.66
N LYS A 47 4.73 -7.43 2.74
CA LYS A 47 4.91 -8.86 3.05
C LYS A 47 3.58 -9.60 3.20
N GLU A 48 2.63 -9.02 3.93
CA GLU A 48 1.32 -9.66 4.12
C GLU A 48 0.49 -9.71 2.83
N LEU A 49 0.60 -8.68 1.97
CA LEU A 49 -0.02 -8.72 0.64
C LEU A 49 0.54 -9.88 -0.19
N ILE A 50 1.86 -10.01 -0.30
CA ILE A 50 2.47 -11.11 -1.06
C ILE A 50 2.02 -12.49 -0.55
N ASN A 51 1.96 -12.66 0.77
CA ASN A 51 1.48 -13.90 1.36
C ASN A 51 -0.01 -14.19 1.07
N ALA A 52 -0.84 -13.15 0.97
CA ALA A 52 -2.29 -13.28 0.85
C ALA A 52 -2.77 -13.42 -0.60
N ILE A 53 -2.21 -12.65 -1.54
CA ILE A 53 -2.71 -12.55 -2.92
C ILE A 53 -1.78 -13.15 -3.97
N GLY A 54 -0.50 -13.41 -3.63
CA GLY A 54 0.43 -14.11 -4.52
C GLY A 54 0.80 -13.38 -5.82
N LEU A 55 0.55 -12.08 -5.91
CA LEU A 55 1.03 -11.26 -7.03
C LEU A 55 2.55 -11.09 -6.98
N TYR A 56 3.12 -10.62 -8.09
CA TYR A 56 4.55 -10.35 -8.17
C TYR A 56 4.96 -9.27 -7.16
N ASP A 57 5.97 -9.60 -6.35
CA ASP A 57 6.51 -8.70 -5.34
C ASP A 57 7.42 -7.65 -5.96
N ARG A 58 6.93 -6.41 -6.04
CA ARG A 58 7.72 -5.27 -6.51
C ARG A 58 8.42 -4.56 -5.36
N GLY A 59 8.15 -4.94 -4.10
CA GLY A 59 8.81 -4.48 -2.89
C GLY A 59 8.28 -3.17 -2.32
N ALA A 60 8.78 -2.84 -1.13
CA ALA A 60 8.56 -1.55 -0.48
C ALA A 60 9.58 -0.51 -0.98
N LYS A 61 9.13 0.70 -1.34
CA LYS A 61 9.95 1.73 -2.00
C LYS A 61 9.74 3.12 -1.40
N THR A 62 10.69 4.02 -1.66
CA THR A 62 10.50 5.44 -1.35
C THR A 62 9.89 6.17 -2.55
N ALA A 63 9.02 7.14 -2.29
CA ALA A 63 8.52 8.05 -3.30
C ALA A 63 8.23 9.44 -2.72
N GLY A 64 8.34 10.46 -3.58
CA GLY A 64 8.03 11.86 -3.25
C GLY A 64 6.56 12.22 -3.44
N TYR A 65 5.62 11.26 -3.39
CA TYR A 65 4.21 11.51 -3.63
C TYR A 65 3.63 12.52 -2.65
N TYR A 66 2.73 13.39 -3.15
CA TYR A 66 2.19 14.49 -2.37
C TYR A 66 1.54 14.03 -1.06
N VAL A 67 0.80 12.91 -1.09
CA VAL A 67 0.15 12.35 0.10
C VAL A 67 1.16 11.88 1.13
N LEU A 68 2.26 11.24 0.72
CA LEU A 68 3.30 10.79 1.63
C LEU A 68 4.07 11.96 2.26
N LYS A 69 4.37 12.98 1.44
CA LYS A 69 5.15 14.14 1.86
C LYS A 69 4.40 15.11 2.79
N ASN A 70 3.09 15.25 2.59
CA ASN A 70 2.29 16.28 3.28
C ASN A 70 1.39 15.71 4.40
N THR A 71 1.63 14.46 4.81
CA THR A 71 1.00 13.87 6.00
C THR A 71 1.93 14.00 7.19
N ILE A 72 1.40 14.46 8.33
CA ILE A 72 2.18 14.61 9.57
C ILE A 72 2.50 13.26 10.20
N SER A 73 1.51 12.37 10.25
CA SER A 73 1.67 10.99 10.71
C SER A 73 2.55 10.17 9.76
N PRO A 74 3.12 9.05 10.23
CA PRO A 74 3.64 8.01 9.35
C PRO A 74 2.63 7.71 8.24
N SER A 75 3.10 7.52 7.00
CA SER A 75 2.23 7.33 5.85
C SER A 75 2.79 6.31 4.87
N ILE A 76 1.88 5.53 4.30
CA ILE A 76 2.15 4.58 3.22
C ILE A 76 1.14 4.75 2.07
N LEU A 77 1.55 4.38 0.86
CA LEU A 77 0.69 4.29 -0.32
C LEU A 77 0.85 2.89 -0.92
N VAL A 78 -0.25 2.16 -1.00
CA VAL A 78 -0.27 0.78 -1.50
C VAL A 78 -0.82 0.79 -2.92
N GLU A 79 -0.07 0.23 -3.85
CA GLU A 79 -0.53 -0.09 -5.20
C GLU A 79 -0.87 -1.59 -5.26
N LEU A 80 -2.17 -1.92 -5.27
CA LEU A 80 -2.65 -3.31 -5.15
C LEU A 80 -2.39 -4.17 -6.39
N GLY A 81 -2.21 -3.54 -7.54
CA GLY A 81 -2.00 -4.17 -8.86
C GLY A 81 -2.14 -3.12 -9.97
N PHE A 82 -1.99 -3.52 -11.22
CA PHE A 82 -2.08 -2.66 -12.40
C PHE A 82 -3.47 -2.73 -13.04
N ILE A 83 -4.23 -1.63 -13.01
CA ILE A 83 -5.59 -1.55 -13.58
C ILE A 83 -5.62 -1.65 -15.11
N ASP A 84 -4.50 -1.36 -15.78
CA ASP A 84 -4.37 -1.50 -17.23
C ASP A 84 -3.82 -2.87 -17.65
N ASN A 85 -3.40 -3.71 -16.69
CA ASN A 85 -3.08 -5.11 -16.95
C ASN A 85 -4.35 -5.96 -16.89
N ARG A 86 -4.72 -6.62 -17.99
CA ARG A 86 -6.00 -7.34 -18.08
C ARG A 86 -6.19 -8.43 -17.01
N ASN A 87 -5.13 -9.12 -16.59
CA ASN A 87 -5.26 -10.16 -15.57
C ASN A 87 -5.46 -9.56 -14.18
N GLU A 88 -4.74 -8.49 -13.85
CA GLU A 88 -4.85 -7.84 -12.55
C GLU A 88 -6.10 -6.97 -12.43
N GLU A 89 -6.59 -6.37 -13.52
CA GLU A 89 -7.87 -5.66 -13.55
C GLU A 89 -9.05 -6.57 -13.21
N ILE A 90 -9.05 -7.82 -13.67
CA ILE A 90 -10.06 -8.82 -13.28
C ILE A 90 -9.98 -9.10 -11.78
N LEU A 91 -8.76 -9.21 -11.23
CA LEU A 91 -8.56 -9.43 -9.80
C LEU A 91 -9.04 -8.22 -8.98
N LEU A 92 -8.64 -7.01 -9.36
CA LEU A 92 -9.00 -5.75 -8.71
C LEU A 92 -10.52 -5.56 -8.63
N ASN A 93 -11.26 -6.03 -9.63
CA ASN A 93 -12.72 -6.01 -9.66
C ASN A 93 -13.41 -7.16 -8.91
N SER A 94 -12.66 -8.10 -8.31
CA SER A 94 -13.24 -9.23 -7.58
C SER A 94 -13.34 -8.98 -6.08
N ASP A 95 -14.50 -9.28 -5.49
CA ASP A 95 -14.75 -9.15 -4.05
C ASP A 95 -13.75 -9.98 -3.22
N TRP A 96 -13.42 -11.18 -3.69
CA TRP A 96 -12.45 -12.07 -3.03
C TRP A 96 -11.08 -11.41 -2.91
N PHE A 97 -10.58 -10.80 -4.00
CA PHE A 97 -9.28 -10.15 -4.00
C PHE A 97 -9.29 -8.89 -3.13
N GLN A 98 -10.33 -8.06 -3.23
CA GLN A 98 -10.47 -6.86 -2.41
C GLN A 98 -10.49 -7.21 -0.91
N GLN A 99 -11.23 -8.25 -0.53
CA GLN A 99 -11.27 -8.74 0.84
C GLN A 99 -9.89 -9.24 1.31
N LYS A 100 -9.18 -10.00 0.46
CA LYS A 100 -7.82 -10.48 0.79
C LYS A 100 -6.82 -9.33 0.97
N CYS A 101 -6.87 -8.33 0.10
CA CYS A 101 -6.06 -7.12 0.22
C CYS A 101 -6.37 -6.36 1.52
N ALA A 102 -7.65 -6.18 1.85
CA ALA A 102 -8.05 -5.50 3.08
C ALA A 102 -7.57 -6.23 4.34
N GLU A 103 -7.74 -7.56 4.40
CA GLU A 103 -7.24 -8.41 5.49
C GLU A 103 -5.71 -8.32 5.62
N ALA A 104 -4.99 -8.39 4.50
CA ALA A 104 -3.54 -8.33 4.46
C ALA A 104 -3.00 -6.96 4.92
N ILE A 105 -3.60 -5.87 4.46
CA ILE A 105 -3.25 -4.51 4.91
C ILE A 105 -3.48 -4.40 6.41
N ALA A 106 -4.66 -4.77 6.91
CA ALA A 106 -4.98 -4.69 8.33
C ALA A 106 -3.99 -5.51 9.18
N LYS A 107 -3.67 -6.74 8.75
CA LYS A 107 -2.71 -7.61 9.42
C LYS A 107 -1.30 -7.02 9.42
N GLY A 108 -0.86 -6.45 8.30
CA GLY A 108 0.44 -5.78 8.19
C GLY A 108 0.56 -4.60 9.14
N ILE A 109 -0.48 -3.77 9.24
CA ILE A 109 -0.51 -2.63 10.16
C ILE A 109 -0.48 -3.10 11.63
N LEU A 110 -1.30 -4.10 11.99
CA LEU A 110 -1.32 -4.67 13.35
C LEU A 110 -0.01 -5.34 13.76
N GLY A 111 0.84 -5.71 12.80
CA GLY A 111 2.17 -6.27 13.06
C GLY A 111 3.28 -5.24 13.29
N THR A 112 2.98 -3.94 13.18
CA THR A 112 3.97 -2.88 13.43
C THR A 112 4.18 -2.64 14.92
N SER A 113 5.37 -2.18 15.29
CA SER A 113 5.79 -1.93 16.68
C SER A 113 5.21 -0.67 17.32
N PHE A 114 4.45 0.11 16.55
CA PHE A 114 3.96 1.44 16.95
C PHE A 114 2.44 1.60 16.82
N MET A 115 1.72 0.53 16.49
CA MET A 115 0.28 0.37 16.75
C MET A 115 0.09 -0.21 18.15
#